data_AF-A0A0Q1AIX3-F1
#
_entry.id   AF-A0A0Q1AIX3-F1
#
_cell.length_a   1.000
_cell.length_b   1.000
_cell.length_c   1.000
_cell.angle_alpha   90.00
_cell.angle_beta   90.00
_cell.angle_gamma   90.00
#
_symmetry.space_group_name_H-M   'P 1'
#
loop_
_entity.id
_entity.type
_entity.pdbx_description
1 polymer ?
#
loop_
_entity_poly.entity_id
_entity_poly.type
_entity_poly.pdbx_seq_one_letter_code
_entity_poly.pdbx_strand_id
1 'polypeptide(L)'
;MNVWLIIIIALLILAVYFAYQGWKRSEKNQRSTVGERRDPFADTVAQDDRTFGPQNLGPGAIVARGGVDYVVRGTITVRQGYYVWHEHLLDGGKSSEWLSVEIDEGQLKISWWNTREDLSLQPDQQHTVADVDYVYQESGIAQFSSEGTTGLPESGSVEFYDYADASGSRLLGLERFGEGSWETSLGEAITPGEITVYPAPRS
;
A
#
# COMPACT_ATOMS: atom_id res chain seq x y z
N MET A 1 -40.11 -65.54 8.69
CA MET A 1 -39.10 -64.86 7.85
C MET A 1 -37.74 -65.40 8.24
N ASN A 2 -36.99 -66.00 7.33
CA ASN A 2 -35.72 -66.66 7.67
C ASN A 2 -34.70 -65.60 8.09
N VAL A 3 -33.98 -65.81 9.20
CA VAL A 3 -33.00 -64.86 9.76
C VAL A 3 -31.97 -64.41 8.71
N TRP A 4 -31.56 -65.34 7.82
CA TRP A 4 -30.69 -65.07 6.69
C TRP A 4 -31.23 -64.03 5.69
N LEU A 5 -32.55 -64.01 5.47
CA LEU A 5 -33.20 -63.05 4.57
C LEU A 5 -33.12 -61.61 5.14
N ILE A 6 -33.25 -61.48 6.46
CA ILE A 6 -33.21 -60.17 7.14
C ILE A 6 -31.79 -59.59 7.08
N ILE A 7 -30.76 -60.43 7.25
CA ILE A 7 -29.35 -60.02 7.17
C ILE A 7 -29.00 -59.53 5.75
N ILE A 8 -29.45 -60.25 4.72
CA ILE A 8 -29.18 -59.86 3.32
C ILE A 8 -29.85 -58.51 2.99
N ILE A 9 -31.10 -58.30 3.42
CA ILE A 9 -31.80 -57.04 3.20
C ILE A 9 -31.11 -55.88 3.94
N ALA A 10 -30.65 -56.10 5.18
CA ALA A 10 -29.91 -55.09 5.94
C ALA A 10 -28.60 -54.71 5.26
N LEU A 11 -27.85 -55.68 4.72
CA LEU A 11 -26.61 -55.43 3.99
C LEU A 11 -26.83 -54.67 2.68
N LEU A 12 -27.91 -54.98 1.96
CA LEU A 12 -28.28 -54.26 0.73
C LEU A 12 -28.65 -52.80 1.02
N ILE A 13 -29.41 -52.54 2.08
CA ILE A 13 -29.75 -51.17 2.49
C ILE A 13 -28.50 -50.39 2.89
N LEU A 14 -27.57 -51.03 3.62
CA LEU A 14 -26.30 -50.44 4.01
C LEU A 14 -25.44 -50.09 2.79
N ALA A 15 -25.35 -51.01 1.81
CA ALA A 15 -24.61 -50.80 0.57
C ALA A 15 -25.20 -49.64 -0.26
N VAL A 16 -26.52 -49.57 -0.39
CA VAL A 16 -27.22 -48.46 -1.07
C VAL A 16 -27.00 -47.14 -0.33
N TYR A 17 -27.02 -47.15 1.01
CA TYR A 17 -26.74 -45.96 1.81
C TYR A 17 -25.31 -45.44 1.60
N PHE A 18 -24.31 -46.33 1.62
CA PHE A 18 -22.92 -45.95 1.34
C PHE A 18 -22.70 -45.50 -0.10
N ALA A 19 -23.36 -46.13 -1.07
CA ALA A 19 -23.33 -45.71 -2.48
C ALA A 19 -23.95 -44.31 -2.66
N TYR A 20 -25.10 -44.06 -2.02
CA TYR A 20 -25.75 -42.75 -2.02
C TYR A 20 -24.89 -41.67 -1.37
N GLN A 21 -24.25 -41.96 -0.23
CA GLN A 21 -23.30 -41.05 0.42
C GLN A 21 -22.04 -40.80 -0.43
N GLY A 22 -21.57 -41.81 -1.17
CA GLY A 22 -20.49 -41.68 -2.15
C GLY A 22 -20.86 -40.74 -3.30
N TRP A 23 -22.06 -40.88 -3.85
CA TRP A 23 -22.57 -40.01 -4.93
C TRP A 23 -22.79 -38.57 -4.46
N LYS A 24 -23.29 -38.38 -3.24
CA LYS A 24 -23.48 -37.02 -2.67
C LYS A 24 -22.16 -36.32 -2.36
N ARG A 25 -21.10 -37.08 -2.05
CA ARG A 25 -19.73 -36.56 -1.93
C ARG A 25 -19.09 -36.25 -3.29
N SER A 26 -19.38 -37.03 -4.33
CA SER A 26 -18.85 -36.74 -5.68
C SER A 26 -19.43 -35.47 -6.28
N GLU A 27 -20.70 -35.12 -6.03
CA GLU A 27 -21.25 -33.82 -6.46
C GLU A 27 -20.58 -32.61 -5.79
N LYS A 28 -20.16 -32.73 -4.52
CA LYS A 28 -19.39 -31.68 -3.83
C LYS A 28 -17.96 -31.55 -4.35
N ASN A 29 -17.32 -32.67 -4.74
CA ASN A 29 -15.98 -32.66 -5.30
C ASN A 29 -15.95 -32.27 -6.80
N GLN A 30 -17.06 -32.40 -7.52
CA GLN A 30 -17.16 -32.03 -8.94
C GLN A 30 -17.41 -30.53 -9.19
N ARG A 31 -17.70 -29.72 -8.17
CA ARG A 31 -17.69 -28.25 -8.28
C ARG A 31 -16.29 -27.62 -8.24
N SER A 32 -15.24 -28.44 -8.18
CA SER A 32 -13.86 -27.97 -8.01
C SER A 32 -12.96 -28.39 -9.19
N THR A 33 -13.36 -28.17 -10.45
CA THR A 33 -12.47 -28.40 -11.62
C THR A 33 -12.71 -27.44 -12.79
N VAL A 34 -13.11 -26.20 -12.54
CA VAL A 34 -12.60 -25.08 -13.34
C VAL A 34 -11.63 -24.40 -12.39
N GLY A 35 -10.33 -24.55 -12.63
CA GLY A 35 -9.35 -23.79 -11.86
C GLY A 35 -9.78 -22.33 -11.93
N GLU A 36 -10.15 -21.76 -10.77
CA GLU A 36 -10.46 -20.35 -10.69
C GLU A 36 -9.28 -19.62 -11.34
N ARG A 37 -9.56 -18.77 -12.34
CA ARG A 37 -8.51 -18.03 -13.03
C ARG A 37 -7.91 -17.07 -12.00
N ARG A 38 -6.89 -17.55 -11.28
CA ARG A 38 -6.12 -16.78 -10.34
C ARG A 38 -5.22 -15.86 -11.14
N ASP A 39 -5.24 -14.57 -10.78
CA ASP A 39 -4.30 -13.61 -11.33
C ASP A 39 -2.87 -14.03 -10.93
N PRO A 40 -1.96 -14.31 -11.90
CA PRO A 40 -0.57 -14.66 -11.59
C PRO A 40 0.18 -13.55 -10.87
N PHE A 41 -0.34 -12.31 -10.84
CA PHE A 41 0.22 -11.17 -10.14
C PHE A 41 -0.46 -10.86 -8.79
N ALA A 42 -1.45 -11.63 -8.35
CA ALA A 42 -2.06 -11.41 -7.04
C ALA A 42 -1.05 -11.49 -5.88
N ASP A 43 0.01 -12.28 -6.06
CA ASP A 43 1.07 -12.43 -5.06
C ASP A 43 2.08 -11.26 -5.09
N THR A 44 2.12 -10.44 -6.16
CA THR A 44 3.03 -9.28 -6.24
C THR A 44 2.56 -8.18 -5.32
N VAL A 45 1.26 -7.85 -5.29
CA VAL A 45 0.73 -6.85 -4.34
C VAL A 45 1.04 -7.23 -2.89
N ALA A 46 0.82 -8.50 -2.54
CA ALA A 46 1.14 -9.01 -1.21
C ALA A 46 2.66 -9.00 -0.91
N GLN A 47 3.50 -9.14 -1.93
CA GLN A 47 4.96 -9.03 -1.80
C GLN A 47 5.40 -7.57 -1.66
N ASP A 48 4.79 -6.67 -2.42
CA ASP A 48 5.04 -5.23 -2.40
C ASP A 48 4.65 -4.65 -1.05
N ASP A 49 3.45 -4.96 -0.54
CA ASP A 49 3.00 -4.60 0.82
C ASP A 49 3.94 -5.13 1.90
N ARG A 50 4.45 -6.36 1.74
CA ARG A 50 5.40 -6.92 2.69
C ARG A 50 6.74 -6.23 2.64
N THR A 51 7.15 -5.69 1.49
CA THR A 51 8.49 -5.12 1.29
C THR A 51 8.50 -3.63 1.61
N PHE A 52 7.52 -2.90 1.12
CA PHE A 52 7.39 -1.44 1.20
C PHE A 52 6.29 -0.99 2.17
N GLY A 53 5.62 -1.91 2.86
CA GLY A 53 4.70 -1.53 3.93
C GLY A 53 5.43 -0.99 5.17
N PRO A 54 4.69 -0.34 6.08
CA PRO A 54 5.25 0.35 7.26
C PRO A 54 5.94 -0.61 8.24
N GLN A 55 5.64 -1.92 8.18
CA GLN A 55 6.34 -2.90 9.03
C GLN A 55 7.81 -3.09 8.64
N ASN A 56 8.16 -2.85 7.38
CA ASN A 56 9.53 -2.89 6.91
C ASN A 56 10.14 -1.50 6.78
N LEU A 57 9.37 -0.52 6.29
CA LEU A 57 9.82 0.85 6.11
C LEU A 57 9.59 1.76 7.33
N GLY A 58 9.20 1.22 8.48
CA GLY A 58 9.00 1.99 9.71
C GLY A 58 10.28 2.59 10.29
N PRO A 59 10.17 3.35 11.39
CA PRO A 59 11.31 3.99 12.06
C PRO A 59 12.45 3.00 12.35
N GLY A 60 13.66 3.37 11.94
CA GLY A 60 14.87 2.55 12.04
C GLY A 60 15.18 1.69 10.82
N ALA A 61 14.31 1.64 9.81
CA ALA A 61 14.65 1.09 8.50
C ALA A 61 15.74 1.92 7.81
N ILE A 62 16.43 1.32 6.85
CA ILE A 62 17.35 2.02 5.95
C ILE A 62 16.86 1.88 4.51
N VAL A 63 16.76 3.01 3.81
CA VAL A 63 16.49 3.07 2.38
C VAL A 63 17.77 3.51 1.68
N ALA A 64 18.39 2.61 0.92
CA ALA A 64 19.56 2.95 0.12
C ALA A 64 19.13 3.41 -1.28
N ARG A 65 19.58 4.59 -1.70
CA ARG A 65 19.31 5.17 -3.03
C ARG A 65 20.53 5.94 -3.52
N GLY A 66 20.96 5.71 -4.77
CA GLY A 66 22.04 6.51 -5.38
C GLY A 66 23.38 6.52 -4.62
N GLY A 67 23.66 5.48 -3.82
CA GLY A 67 24.88 5.40 -2.99
C GLY A 67 24.80 6.14 -1.65
N VAL A 68 23.61 6.61 -1.25
CA VAL A 68 23.33 7.20 0.06
C VAL A 68 22.38 6.28 0.82
N ASP A 69 22.68 6.07 2.10
CA ASP A 69 21.82 5.32 3.03
C ASP A 69 21.00 6.31 3.85
N TYR A 70 19.68 6.22 3.73
CA TYR A 70 18.72 7.06 4.44
C TYR A 70 18.10 6.28 5.58
N VAL A 71 18.19 6.79 6.80
CA VAL A 71 17.51 6.22 7.97
C VAL A 71 16.08 6.75 8.01
N VAL A 72 15.10 5.86 8.11
CA VAL A 72 13.72 6.28 8.38
C VAL A 72 13.62 6.73 9.83
N ARG A 73 13.31 8.01 10.04
CA ARG A 73 13.19 8.62 11.37
C ARG A 73 11.78 8.51 11.93
N GLY A 74 10.79 8.58 11.06
CA GLY A 74 9.38 8.59 11.40
C GLY A 74 8.54 8.16 10.20
N THR A 75 7.33 7.68 10.48
CA THR A 75 6.35 7.36 9.46
C THR A 75 5.05 8.07 9.81
N ILE A 76 4.40 8.69 8.84
CA ILE A 76 2.98 8.99 8.92
C ILE A 76 2.20 7.97 8.08
N THR A 77 1.15 7.43 8.66
CA THR A 77 0.16 6.62 7.94
C THR A 77 -1.06 7.48 7.71
N VAL A 78 -1.38 7.75 6.46
CA VAL A 78 -2.48 8.62 6.07
C VAL A 78 -3.61 7.78 5.50
N ARG A 79 -4.85 8.13 5.85
CA ARG A 79 -6.05 7.36 5.52
C ARG A 79 -7.16 8.27 5.02
N GLN A 80 -7.65 7.98 3.83
CA GLN A 80 -8.84 8.61 3.25
C GLN A 80 -9.84 7.53 2.81
N GLY A 81 -10.86 7.29 3.64
CA GLY A 81 -11.81 6.21 3.39
C GLY A 81 -11.10 4.85 3.40
N TYR A 82 -11.04 4.19 2.24
CA TYR A 82 -10.35 2.90 2.06
C TYR A 82 -8.90 3.05 1.57
N TYR A 83 -8.51 4.25 1.13
CA TYR A 83 -7.16 4.53 0.64
C TYR A 83 -6.22 4.77 1.81
N VAL A 84 -5.02 4.22 1.70
CA VAL A 84 -3.97 4.29 2.70
C VAL A 84 -2.65 4.47 2.00
N TRP A 85 -1.90 5.47 2.42
CA TRP A 85 -0.52 5.65 2.03
C TRP A 85 0.34 5.91 3.25
N HIS A 86 1.62 5.66 3.09
CA HIS A 86 2.62 5.80 4.13
C HIS A 86 3.69 6.77 3.66
N GLU A 87 4.05 7.73 4.48
CA GLU A 87 5.14 8.65 4.18
C GLU A 87 6.20 8.53 5.27
N HIS A 88 7.42 8.26 4.83
CA HIS A 88 8.55 7.97 5.69
C HIS A 88 9.53 9.13 5.66
N LEU A 89 9.76 9.79 6.79
CA LEU A 89 10.76 10.84 6.93
C LEU A 89 12.15 10.23 6.87
N LEU A 90 12.95 10.69 5.93
CA LEU A 90 14.30 10.20 5.66
C LEU A 90 15.38 11.13 6.22
N ASP A 91 16.39 10.54 6.85
CA ASP A 91 17.58 11.23 7.34
C ASP A 91 18.84 10.61 6.70
N GLY A 92 19.61 11.41 5.98
CA GLY A 92 20.79 10.96 5.25
C GLY A 92 21.20 11.89 4.10
N GLY A 93 20.26 12.73 3.63
CA GLY A 93 20.51 13.72 2.59
C GLY A 93 20.72 15.14 3.10
N LYS A 94 20.47 16.12 2.22
CA LYS A 94 20.74 17.55 2.50
C LYS A 94 19.48 18.37 2.85
N SER A 95 18.30 17.77 2.68
CA SER A 95 16.99 18.41 2.81
C SER A 95 16.04 17.51 3.61
N SER A 96 14.87 18.03 3.95
CA SER A 96 13.75 17.23 4.46
C SER A 96 13.23 16.37 3.30
N GLU A 97 13.60 15.09 3.32
CA GLU A 97 13.25 14.11 2.29
C GLU A 97 12.24 13.10 2.83
N TRP A 98 11.28 12.72 1.98
CA TRP A 98 10.24 11.77 2.34
C TRP A 98 10.09 10.71 1.26
N LEU A 99 9.83 9.46 1.68
CA LEU A 99 9.43 8.38 0.79
C LEU A 99 7.95 8.11 1.00
N SER A 100 7.13 8.36 -0.01
CA SER A 100 5.71 7.98 0.00
C SER A 100 5.53 6.63 -0.69
N VAL A 101 4.73 5.75 -0.07
CA VAL A 101 4.38 4.43 -0.58
C VAL A 101 2.88 4.22 -0.48
N GLU A 102 2.27 3.81 -1.57
CA GLU A 102 0.87 3.44 -1.64
C GLU A 102 0.63 2.26 -2.57
N ILE A 103 -0.49 1.57 -2.35
CA ILE A 103 -1.06 0.66 -3.34
C ILE A 103 -2.30 1.33 -3.91
N ASP A 104 -2.21 1.78 -5.16
CA ASP A 104 -3.33 2.36 -5.89
C ASP A 104 -3.70 1.46 -7.07
N GLU A 105 -5.00 1.19 -7.21
CA GLU A 105 -5.55 0.24 -8.20
C GLU A 105 -4.82 -1.13 -8.26
N GLY A 106 -4.27 -1.58 -7.12
CA GLY A 106 -3.49 -2.82 -7.03
C GLY A 106 -2.06 -2.71 -7.57
N GLN A 107 -1.54 -1.50 -7.72
CA GLN A 107 -0.17 -1.23 -8.15
C GLN A 107 0.59 -0.48 -7.06
N LEU A 108 1.81 -0.92 -6.80
CA LEU A 108 2.74 -0.21 -5.95
C LEU A 108 3.17 1.10 -6.63
N LYS A 109 2.91 2.22 -5.95
CA LYS A 109 3.46 3.52 -6.30
C LYS A 109 4.43 3.97 -5.21
N ILE A 110 5.56 4.51 -5.66
CA ILE A 110 6.60 5.04 -4.78
C ILE A 110 6.98 6.42 -5.29
N SER A 111 6.98 7.39 -4.39
CA SER A 111 7.35 8.77 -4.70
C SER A 111 8.42 9.24 -3.74
N TRP A 112 9.47 9.87 -4.27
CA TRP A 112 10.52 10.50 -3.49
C TRP A 112 10.29 12.00 -3.45
N TRP A 113 10.13 12.56 -2.26
CA TRP A 113 9.75 13.95 -2.04
C TRP A 113 10.86 14.72 -1.36
N ASN A 114 10.96 16.00 -1.71
CA ASN A 114 11.79 16.99 -1.05
C ASN A 114 10.92 18.16 -0.65
N THR A 115 10.82 18.43 0.66
CA THR A 115 10.16 19.62 1.17
C THR A 115 10.91 20.87 0.71
N ARG A 116 10.17 21.89 0.26
CA ARG A 116 10.68 23.15 -0.28
C ARG A 116 10.21 24.32 0.57
N GLU A 117 10.95 24.60 1.64
CA GLU A 117 10.70 25.73 2.55
C GLU A 117 10.86 27.09 1.87
N ASP A 118 11.58 27.15 0.74
CA ASP A 118 11.73 28.36 -0.06
C ASP A 118 10.51 28.68 -0.94
N LEU A 119 9.54 27.78 -1.01
CA LEU A 119 8.29 27.94 -1.73
C LEU A 119 7.12 28.15 -0.76
N SER A 120 6.19 29.03 -1.13
CA SER A 120 4.98 29.29 -0.34
C SER A 120 3.77 29.34 -1.28
N LEU A 121 3.51 28.21 -1.92
CA LEU A 121 2.40 28.07 -2.85
C LEU A 121 1.07 27.95 -2.11
N GLN A 122 -0.02 28.26 -2.80
CA GLN A 122 -1.39 28.03 -2.35
C GLN A 122 -2.08 27.15 -3.40
N PRO A 123 -3.10 26.36 -3.04
CA PRO A 123 -3.84 25.56 -3.99
C PRO A 123 -4.36 26.38 -5.18
N ASP A 124 -4.02 25.95 -6.38
CA ASP A 124 -4.52 26.48 -7.66
C ASP A 124 -4.70 25.33 -8.67
N GLN A 125 -5.07 25.63 -9.91
CA GLN A 125 -5.20 24.63 -10.99
C GLN A 125 -3.86 24.22 -11.60
N GLN A 126 -2.85 25.09 -11.54
CA GLN A 126 -1.53 24.83 -12.11
C GLN A 126 -0.44 25.64 -11.40
N HIS A 127 0.78 25.13 -11.43
CA HIS A 127 1.97 25.82 -10.94
C HIS A 127 3.14 25.62 -11.91
N THR A 128 4.01 26.63 -12.02
CA THR A 128 5.29 26.49 -12.73
C THR A 128 6.41 26.69 -11.71
N VAL A 129 7.23 25.65 -11.52
CA VAL A 129 8.36 25.68 -10.57
C VAL A 129 9.60 25.12 -11.26
N ALA A 130 10.69 25.90 -11.27
CA ALA A 130 11.96 25.51 -11.90
C ALA A 130 11.78 25.01 -13.36
N ASP A 131 11.03 25.78 -14.16
CA ASP A 131 10.73 25.51 -15.58
C ASP A 131 9.94 24.21 -15.83
N VAL A 132 9.32 23.63 -14.81
CA VAL A 132 8.39 22.51 -14.92
C VAL A 132 6.97 22.99 -14.64
N ASP A 133 6.06 22.68 -15.56
CA ASP A 133 4.63 22.93 -15.41
C ASP A 133 3.96 21.74 -14.72
N TYR A 134 3.29 22.01 -13.61
CA TYR A 134 2.56 21.06 -12.79
C TYR A 134 1.06 21.36 -12.89
N VAL A 135 0.27 20.34 -13.22
CA VAL A 135 -1.19 20.44 -13.38
C VAL A 135 -1.87 19.66 -12.27
N TYR A 136 -2.93 20.24 -11.73
CA TYR A 136 -3.78 19.64 -10.70
C TYR A 136 -4.21 18.21 -11.08
N GLN A 137 -4.04 17.27 -10.15
CA GLN A 137 -4.48 15.88 -10.27
C GLN A 137 -5.63 15.61 -9.30
N GLU A 138 -5.38 15.80 -8.00
CA GLU A 138 -6.34 15.51 -6.95
C GLU A 138 -6.15 16.38 -5.72
N SER A 139 -7.16 16.36 -4.85
CA SER A 139 -7.11 16.99 -3.55
C SER A 139 -8.06 16.30 -2.59
N GLY A 140 -7.81 16.47 -1.30
CA GLY A 140 -8.70 15.95 -0.30
C GLY A 140 -8.28 16.27 1.12
N ILE A 141 -9.06 15.71 2.06
CA ILE A 141 -8.75 15.72 3.48
C ILE A 141 -8.65 14.28 3.93
N ALA A 142 -7.61 13.96 4.69
CA ALA A 142 -7.34 12.64 5.23
C ALA A 142 -7.02 12.71 6.74
N GLN A 143 -7.07 11.56 7.40
CA GLN A 143 -6.60 11.42 8.78
C GLN A 143 -5.20 10.79 8.76
N PHE A 144 -4.31 11.24 9.63
CA PHE A 144 -2.99 10.64 9.78
C PHE A 144 -2.72 10.17 11.20
N SER A 145 -1.82 9.20 11.33
CA SER A 145 -1.17 8.82 12.58
C SER A 145 0.34 8.77 12.39
N SER A 146 1.10 9.26 13.36
CA SER A 146 2.55 9.31 13.33
C SER A 146 3.20 8.27 14.25
N GLU A 147 4.32 7.72 13.82
CA GLU A 147 5.25 6.95 14.64
C GLU A 147 6.68 7.45 14.45
N GLY A 148 7.53 7.31 15.47
CA GLY A 148 8.90 7.81 15.44
C GLY A 148 8.99 9.34 15.51
N THR A 149 10.00 9.91 14.85
CA THR A 149 10.22 11.36 14.78
C THR A 149 9.75 11.88 13.43
N THR A 150 8.53 12.41 13.36
CA THR A 150 7.97 13.03 12.14
C THR A 150 7.93 14.56 12.20
N GLY A 151 8.04 15.14 13.40
CA GLY A 151 7.79 16.57 13.62
C GLY A 151 6.30 16.94 13.71
N LEU A 152 5.40 15.98 13.48
CA LEU A 152 3.95 16.13 13.55
C LEU A 152 3.38 15.57 14.86
N PRO A 153 2.15 15.94 15.25
CA PRO A 153 1.43 15.28 16.34
C PRO A 153 1.27 13.77 16.13
N GLU A 154 0.93 13.02 17.18
CA GLU A 154 0.69 11.57 17.12
C GLU A 154 -0.45 11.21 16.14
N SER A 155 -1.44 12.09 15.98
CA SER A 155 -2.50 11.95 14.98
C SER A 155 -3.14 13.29 14.68
N GLY A 156 -3.81 13.39 13.53
CA GLY A 156 -4.56 14.58 13.14
C GLY A 156 -5.18 14.45 11.76
N SER A 157 -5.49 15.59 11.14
CA SER A 157 -5.93 15.67 9.75
C SER A 157 -4.90 16.36 8.87
N VAL A 158 -4.82 15.95 7.62
CA VAL A 158 -4.06 16.62 6.57
C VAL A 158 -5.01 16.97 5.42
N GLU A 159 -4.91 18.19 4.92
CA GLU A 159 -5.49 18.57 3.63
C GLU A 159 -4.38 18.60 2.60
N PHE A 160 -4.62 18.03 1.43
CA PHE A 160 -3.58 17.89 0.41
C PHE A 160 -4.09 18.27 -0.99
N TYR A 161 -3.17 18.70 -1.83
CA TYR A 161 -3.34 18.91 -3.27
C TYR A 161 -2.14 18.34 -4.01
N ASP A 162 -2.40 17.43 -4.94
CA ASP A 162 -1.38 16.78 -5.75
C ASP A 162 -1.41 17.27 -7.18
N TYR A 163 -0.21 17.48 -7.70
CA TYR A 163 0.04 17.96 -9.04
C TYR A 163 1.13 17.10 -9.69
N ALA A 164 1.05 16.97 -11.01
CA ALA A 164 2.05 16.26 -11.79
C ALA A 164 2.37 17.03 -13.07
N ASP A 165 3.59 16.82 -13.58
CA ASP A 165 3.93 17.23 -14.93
C ASP A 165 3.19 16.36 -15.97
N ALA A 166 3.30 16.74 -17.25
CA ALA A 166 2.63 16.01 -18.33
C ALA A 166 3.03 14.54 -18.45
N SER A 167 4.22 14.15 -17.94
CA SER A 167 4.69 12.76 -17.96
C SER A 167 4.27 11.94 -16.74
N GLY A 168 3.86 12.60 -15.65
CA GLY A 168 3.61 11.95 -14.36
C GLY A 168 4.88 11.57 -13.59
N SER A 169 6.07 11.93 -14.09
CA SER A 169 7.34 11.59 -13.44
C SER A 169 7.79 12.63 -12.44
N ARG A 170 7.37 13.89 -12.60
CA ARG A 170 7.67 15.00 -11.69
C ARG A 170 6.40 15.38 -10.96
N LEU A 171 6.51 15.47 -9.64
CA LEU A 171 5.38 15.68 -8.75
C LEU A 171 5.56 17.00 -7.99
N LEU A 172 4.43 17.60 -7.62
CA LEU A 172 4.36 18.71 -6.67
C LEU A 172 3.18 18.42 -5.74
N GLY A 173 3.43 18.46 -4.44
CA GLY A 173 2.44 18.25 -3.40
C GLY A 173 2.33 19.49 -2.53
N LEU A 174 1.11 19.90 -2.22
CA LEU A 174 0.83 20.87 -1.17
C LEU A 174 0.10 20.16 -0.03
N GLU A 175 0.59 20.30 1.19
CA GLU A 175 -0.03 19.69 2.35
C GLU A 175 -0.21 20.70 3.48
N ARG A 176 -1.33 20.58 4.20
CA ARG A 176 -1.61 21.39 5.38
C ARG A 176 -2.08 20.48 6.50
N PHE A 177 -1.22 20.33 7.51
CA PHE A 177 -1.54 19.56 8.70
C PHE A 177 -2.31 20.43 9.72
N GLY A 178 -3.52 20.00 10.07
CA GLY A 178 -4.40 20.74 11.00
C GLY A 178 -4.66 22.19 10.56
N GLU A 179 -4.46 23.14 11.46
CA GLU A 179 -4.56 24.58 11.18
C GLU A 179 -3.21 25.21 10.79
N GLY A 180 -2.24 24.40 10.36
CA GLY A 180 -0.93 24.85 9.92
C GLY A 180 -0.95 25.67 8.62
N SER A 181 0.24 26.08 8.18
CA SER A 181 0.43 26.64 6.83
C SER A 181 0.52 25.54 5.78
N TRP A 182 0.30 25.90 4.52
CA TRP A 182 0.62 25.03 3.39
C TRP A 182 2.13 24.80 3.31
N GLU A 183 2.52 23.53 3.28
CA GLU A 183 3.86 23.05 3.01
C GLU A 183 3.93 22.62 1.54
N THR A 184 5.03 22.95 0.87
CA THR A 184 5.24 22.60 -0.54
C THR A 184 6.33 21.56 -0.64
N SER A 185 6.08 20.48 -1.36
CA SER A 185 7.06 19.44 -1.66
C SER A 185 7.17 19.25 -3.17
N LEU A 186 8.39 19.07 -3.68
CA LEU A 186 8.61 18.59 -5.04
C LEU A 186 9.06 17.14 -4.97
N GLY A 187 8.52 16.32 -5.85
CA GLY A 187 8.84 14.91 -5.89
C GLY A 187 9.08 14.36 -7.28
N GLU A 188 9.40 13.08 -7.28
CA GLU A 188 9.50 12.26 -8.47
C GLU A 188 8.92 10.88 -8.20
N ALA A 189 8.22 10.33 -9.19
CA ALA A 189 7.82 8.94 -9.16
C ALA A 189 9.06 8.06 -9.40
N ILE A 190 9.28 7.10 -8.51
CA ILE A 190 10.43 6.19 -8.60
C ILE A 190 9.97 4.74 -8.69
N THR A 191 10.83 3.91 -9.24
CA THR A 191 10.59 2.47 -9.34
C THR A 191 11.15 1.73 -8.13
N PRO A 192 10.58 0.56 -7.78
CA PRO A 192 11.13 -0.30 -6.73
C PRO A 192 12.61 -0.66 -6.93
N GLY A 193 13.08 -0.70 -8.18
CA GLY A 193 14.47 -1.03 -8.52
C GLY A 193 15.48 0.10 -8.27
N GLU A 194 15.02 1.32 -7.99
CA GLU A 194 15.90 2.45 -7.67
C GLU A 194 16.34 2.49 -6.21
N ILE A 195 15.66 1.74 -5.34
CA ILE A 195 15.93 1.71 -3.91
C ILE A 195 16.18 0.29 -3.41
N THR A 196 16.93 0.18 -2.32
CA THR A 196 17.04 -1.05 -1.55
C THR A 196 16.56 -0.78 -0.13
N VAL A 197 15.60 -1.58 0.33
CA VAL A 197 15.05 -1.48 1.69
C VAL A 197 15.75 -2.48 2.60
N TYR A 198 16.35 -1.98 3.67
CA TYR A 198 16.77 -2.77 4.82
C TYR A 198 15.72 -2.57 5.92
N PRO A 199 14.95 -3.62 6.26
CA PRO A 199 13.80 -3.48 7.14
C PRO A 199 14.15 -2.95 8.52
N ALA A 200 13.20 -2.22 9.12
CA ALA A 200 13.28 -1.80 10.50
C ALA A 200 13.55 -3.00 11.45
N PRO A 201 14.34 -2.80 12.51
CA PRO A 201 14.52 -3.82 13.54
C PRO A 201 13.17 -4.23 14.13
N ARG A 202 12.95 -5.53 14.32
CA ARG A 202 11.76 -6.01 15.05
C ARG A 202 11.93 -5.65 16.53
N SER A 203 10.99 -4.88 17.07
CA SER A 203 10.84 -4.64 18.50
C SER A 203 10.30 -5.86 19.24
#